data_AF-A0A0B4G8R3-F1
#
_entry.id   AF-A0A0B4G8R3-F1
#
_cell.length_a   1.000
_cell.length_b   1.000
_cell.length_c   1.000
_cell.angle_alpha   90.00
_cell.angle_beta   90.00
_cell.angle_gamma   90.00
#
_symmetry.space_group_name_H-M   'P 1'
#
loop_
_entity.id
_entity.type
_entity.pdbx_description
1 polymer ?
#
loop_
_entity_poly.entity_id
_entity_poly.type
_entity_poly.pdbx_seq_one_letter_code
_entity_poly.pdbx_strand_id
1 'polypeptide(L)'
;MAPIVVPENQPEKRFYTGGARVAAFRSKPPCSSHQPEDWVSSTTCCFATASIGYSRLPDGTLLTDAVSSEPEKWLGAEHLVKYCAGTKILVKLLDAGQRLPVHAHPHVD
;
A
#
# COMPACT_ATOMS: atom_id res chain seq x y z
N MET A 1 -1.08 17.88 -11.28
CA MET A 1 0.19 17.15 -11.06
C MET A 1 0.26 16.01 -12.08
N ALA A 2 1.42 15.75 -12.70
CA ALA A 2 1.59 14.58 -13.56
C ALA A 2 1.62 13.29 -12.71
N PRO A 3 1.26 12.13 -13.27
CA PRO A 3 1.38 10.86 -12.55
C PRO A 3 2.83 10.61 -12.09
N ILE A 4 2.98 10.15 -10.85
CA ILE A 4 4.27 9.77 -10.26
C ILE A 4 4.36 8.25 -10.24
N VAL A 5 5.40 7.70 -10.86
CA VAL A 5 5.68 6.26 -10.79
C VAL A 5 6.34 5.96 -9.46
N VAL A 6 5.73 5.09 -8.67
CA VAL A 6 6.29 4.57 -7.41
C VAL A 6 6.74 3.11 -7.60
N PRO A 7 7.83 2.68 -6.92
CA PRO A 7 8.28 1.29 -6.98
C PRO A 7 7.26 0.33 -6.37
N GLU A 8 7.44 -0.97 -6.61
CA GLU A 8 6.72 -2.03 -5.91
C GLU A 8 6.90 -1.92 -4.38
N ASN A 9 5.85 -2.25 -3.64
CA ASN A 9 5.85 -2.22 -2.19
C ASN A 9 5.28 -3.53 -1.69
N GLN A 10 6.16 -4.54 -1.58
CA GLN A 10 5.80 -5.92 -1.29
C GLN A 10 6.27 -6.32 0.12
N PRO A 11 5.44 -6.15 1.17
CA PRO A 11 5.77 -6.60 2.51
C PRO A 11 6.19 -8.06 2.56
N GLU A 12 7.37 -8.33 3.10
CA GLU A 12 7.89 -9.69 3.23
C GLU A 12 7.25 -10.45 4.39
N LYS A 13 7.49 -11.77 4.42
CA LYS A 13 7.15 -12.66 5.54
C LYS A 13 5.68 -12.58 5.93
N ARG A 14 4.79 -12.49 4.94
CA ARG A 14 3.35 -12.60 5.20
C ARG A 14 2.99 -14.00 5.67
N PHE A 15 1.84 -14.12 6.33
CA PHE A 15 1.42 -15.38 6.95
C PHE A 15 0.92 -16.45 5.97
N TYR A 16 0.73 -16.06 4.70
CA TYR A 16 0.21 -16.93 3.65
C TYR A 16 1.11 -16.90 2.43
N THR A 17 1.07 -18.00 1.68
CA THR A 17 1.88 -18.18 0.49
C THR A 17 1.39 -17.35 -0.69
N GLY A 18 2.30 -17.01 -1.59
CA GLY A 18 2.04 -16.31 -2.85
C GLY A 18 3.14 -15.31 -3.17
N GLY A 19 2.97 -14.62 -4.31
CA GLY A 19 3.85 -13.54 -4.77
C GLY A 19 4.30 -13.71 -6.21
N ALA A 20 4.34 -14.95 -6.71
CA ALA A 20 4.76 -15.24 -8.08
C ALA A 20 3.88 -14.56 -9.13
N ARG A 21 2.56 -14.47 -8.92
CA ARG A 21 1.65 -13.78 -9.87
C ARG A 21 1.80 -12.27 -9.81
N VAL A 22 2.06 -11.71 -8.62
CA VAL A 22 2.34 -10.27 -8.47
C VAL A 22 3.66 -9.91 -9.15
N ALA A 23 4.72 -10.69 -8.93
CA ALA A 23 6.01 -10.50 -9.58
C ALA A 23 5.89 -10.57 -11.11
N ALA A 24 5.17 -11.59 -11.63
CA ALA A 24 4.89 -11.71 -13.06
C ALA A 24 4.10 -10.52 -13.62
N PHE A 25 3.05 -10.08 -12.92
CA PHE A 25 2.26 -8.90 -13.31
C PHE A 25 3.10 -7.62 -13.37
N ARG A 26 4.07 -7.47 -12.47
CA ARG A 26 5.01 -6.34 -12.43
C ARG A 26 6.18 -6.49 -13.40
N SER A 27 6.28 -7.59 -14.15
CA SER A 27 7.44 -7.94 -14.97
C SER A 27 8.76 -7.94 -14.17
N LYS A 28 8.70 -8.46 -12.94
CA LYS A 28 9.84 -8.56 -12.01
C LYS A 28 10.32 -10.02 -11.86
N PRO A 29 11.58 -10.23 -11.44
CA PRO A 29 12.05 -11.56 -11.07
C PRO A 29 11.18 -12.18 -9.97
N PRO A 30 11.15 -13.52 -9.84
CA PRO A 30 10.45 -14.19 -8.76
C PRO A 30 10.84 -13.64 -7.38
N CYS A 31 9.84 -13.40 -6.55
CA CYS A 31 9.99 -12.96 -5.18
C CYS A 31 9.88 -14.16 -4.21
N SER A 32 9.98 -13.90 -2.90
CA SER A 32 9.79 -14.93 -1.87
C SER A 32 8.39 -15.52 -1.92
N SER A 33 8.23 -16.79 -1.55
CA SER A 33 6.93 -17.46 -1.48
C SER A 33 5.98 -16.89 -0.42
N HIS A 34 6.42 -15.93 0.39
CA HIS A 34 5.64 -15.22 1.39
C HIS A 34 5.70 -13.68 1.20
N GLN A 35 5.70 -13.25 -0.06
CA GLN A 35 5.48 -11.86 -0.51
C GLN A 35 4.22 -11.74 -1.40
N PRO A 36 3.04 -12.16 -0.92
CA PRO A 36 1.83 -12.29 -1.72
C PRO A 36 1.09 -10.97 -2.02
N GLU A 37 1.56 -9.84 -1.51
CA GLU A 37 0.86 -8.55 -1.60
C GLU A 37 1.75 -7.47 -2.20
N ASP A 38 1.15 -6.55 -2.94
CA ASP A 38 1.78 -5.30 -3.34
C ASP A 38 0.87 -4.12 -3.01
N TRP A 39 1.34 -3.23 -2.15
CA TRP A 39 0.60 -2.12 -1.56
C TRP A 39 0.85 -0.85 -2.38
N VAL A 40 -0.01 -0.61 -3.36
CA VAL A 40 0.19 0.41 -4.39
C VAL A 40 -0.02 1.81 -3.80
N SER A 41 1.01 2.67 -3.91
CA SER A 41 0.98 4.06 -3.42
C SER A 41 0.41 4.18 -2.00
N SER A 42 0.89 3.31 -1.11
CA SER A 42 0.31 3.16 0.22
C SER A 42 0.83 4.21 1.20
N THR A 43 -0.11 4.78 1.94
CA THR A 43 0.10 5.59 3.15
C THR A 43 -0.35 4.84 4.40
N THR A 44 -0.56 3.52 4.31
CA THR A 44 -0.97 2.67 5.43
C THR A 44 0.20 1.82 5.90
N CYS A 45 0.43 1.79 7.22
CA CYS A 45 1.40 0.89 7.84
C CYS A 45 0.77 -0.46 8.16
N CYS A 46 1.54 -1.54 8.02
CA CYS A 46 1.17 -2.83 8.56
C CYS A 46 0.98 -2.72 10.08
N PHE A 47 -0.11 -3.30 10.58
CA PHE A 47 -0.41 -3.35 12.01
C PHE A 47 0.78 -3.90 12.81
N ALA A 48 1.05 -3.28 13.96
CA ALA A 48 2.16 -3.60 14.86
C ALA A 48 3.56 -3.49 14.21
N THR A 49 3.71 -2.71 13.14
CA THR A 49 5.02 -2.38 12.55
C THR A 49 5.24 -0.88 12.50
N ALA A 50 6.50 -0.44 12.40
CA ALA A 50 6.84 0.99 12.35
C ALA A 50 6.79 1.58 10.94
N SER A 51 7.05 0.79 9.89
CA SER A 51 7.26 1.32 8.54
C SER A 51 6.87 0.40 7.39
N ILE A 52 6.50 -0.86 7.67
CA ILE A 52 6.22 -1.83 6.61
C ILE A 52 4.90 -1.46 5.94
N GLY A 53 4.90 -1.35 4.62
CA GLY A 53 3.71 -1.02 3.84
C GLY A 53 3.59 0.43 3.42
N TYR A 54 4.45 1.35 3.89
CA TYR A 54 4.52 2.69 3.31
C TYR A 54 5.27 2.69 1.98
N SER A 55 4.69 3.35 0.98
CA SER A 55 5.37 3.62 -0.29
C SER A 55 6.32 4.81 -0.17
N ARG A 56 7.36 4.79 -0.99
CA ARG A 56 8.30 5.91 -1.17
C ARG A 56 8.14 6.53 -2.54
N LEU A 57 8.31 7.85 -2.60
CA LEU A 57 8.47 8.60 -3.83
C LEU A 57 9.87 8.32 -4.43
N PRO A 58 10.12 8.68 -5.71
CA PRO A 58 11.41 8.45 -6.36
C PRO A 58 12.62 9.06 -5.65
N ASP A 59 12.42 10.14 -4.89
CA ASP A 59 13.44 10.81 -4.08
C ASP A 59 13.70 10.13 -2.71
N GLY A 60 12.96 9.06 -2.41
CA GLY A 60 13.05 8.31 -1.16
C GLY A 60 12.10 8.81 -0.05
N THR A 61 11.44 9.95 -0.24
CA THR A 61 10.46 10.51 0.70
C THR A 61 9.30 9.54 0.90
N LEU A 62 8.84 9.33 2.13
CA LEU A 62 7.64 8.53 2.36
C LEU A 62 6.42 9.27 1.79
N LEU A 63 5.55 8.56 1.06
CA LEU A 63 4.34 9.15 0.52
C LEU A 63 3.44 9.73 1.61
N THR A 64 3.41 9.11 2.80
CA THR A 64 2.62 9.62 3.94
C THR A 64 3.14 10.97 4.43
N ASP A 65 4.46 11.21 4.39
CA ASP A 65 5.06 12.48 4.80
C ASP A 65 4.78 13.56 3.76
N ALA A 66 4.95 13.22 2.47
CA ALA A 66 4.68 14.13 1.36
C ALA A 66 3.20 14.57 1.29
N VAL A 67 2.26 13.65 1.58
CA VAL A 67 0.83 13.98 1.68
C VAL A 67 0.57 14.86 2.89
N SER A 68 1.20 14.58 4.03
CA SER A 68 1.01 15.37 5.25
C SER A 68 1.59 16.79 5.16
N SER A 69 2.67 16.99 4.40
CA SER A 69 3.30 18.30 4.23
C SER A 69 2.54 19.24 3.28
N GLU A 70 1.86 18.69 2.25
CA GLU A 70 1.09 19.46 1.26
C GLU A 70 -0.29 18.84 0.96
N PRO A 71 -1.16 18.60 1.95
CA PRO A 71 -2.34 17.74 1.78
C PRO A 71 -3.33 18.21 0.70
N GLU A 72 -3.50 19.52 0.52
CA GLU A 72 -4.37 20.08 -0.52
C GLU A 72 -3.88 19.77 -1.94
N LYS A 73 -2.56 19.77 -2.16
CA LYS A 73 -1.96 19.44 -3.45
C LYS A 73 -2.20 17.98 -3.85
N TRP A 74 -2.25 17.08 -2.87
CA TRP A 74 -2.42 15.64 -3.10
C TRP A 74 -3.88 15.20 -3.11
N LEU A 75 -4.71 15.77 -2.23
CA LEU A 75 -6.06 15.27 -1.95
C LEU A 75 -7.17 16.23 -2.43
N GLY A 76 -6.85 17.51 -2.65
CA GLY A 76 -7.79 18.55 -3.07
C GLY A 76 -8.67 19.06 -1.93
N ALA A 77 -9.01 20.36 -1.95
CA ALA A 77 -9.67 21.07 -0.85
C ALA A 77 -10.93 20.38 -0.30
N GLU A 78 -11.80 19.86 -1.18
CA GLU A 78 -13.03 19.15 -0.78
C GLU A 78 -12.77 17.94 0.11
N HIS A 79 -11.67 17.22 -0.15
CA HIS A 79 -11.27 16.08 0.65
C HIS A 79 -10.78 16.50 2.04
N LEU A 80 -9.99 17.59 2.15
CA LEU A 80 -9.50 18.06 3.45
C LEU A 80 -10.63 18.49 4.36
N VAL A 81 -11.66 19.15 3.81
CA VAL A 81 -12.84 19.55 4.58
C VAL A 81 -13.50 18.35 5.27
N LYS A 82 -13.51 17.19 4.59
CA LYS A 82 -14.19 16.00 5.09
C LYS A 82 -13.29 15.06 5.90
N TYR A 83 -12.01 14.96 5.55
CA TYR A 83 -11.12 13.88 5.97
C TYR A 83 -9.74 14.34 6.44
N CYS A 84 -9.49 15.65 6.48
CA CYS A 84 -8.17 16.23 6.74
C CYS A 84 -7.11 15.64 5.79
N ALA A 85 -5.89 15.39 6.28
CA ALA A 85 -4.79 14.83 5.49
C ALA A 85 -4.85 13.30 5.28
N GLY A 86 -5.91 12.61 5.76
CA GLY A 86 -6.00 11.16 5.63
C GLY A 86 -6.42 10.73 4.22
N THR A 87 -5.67 9.85 3.57
CA THR A 87 -5.96 9.35 2.19
C THR A 87 -7.21 8.50 2.08
N LYS A 88 -7.63 7.84 3.18
CA LYS A 88 -8.86 7.02 3.31
C LYS A 88 -8.99 5.79 2.40
N ILE A 89 -7.94 5.44 1.65
CA ILE A 89 -7.94 4.23 0.82
C ILE A 89 -6.60 3.49 0.93
N LEU A 90 -6.67 2.16 0.83
CA LEU A 90 -5.52 1.29 0.61
C LEU A 90 -5.82 0.40 -0.59
N VAL A 91 -4.95 0.45 -1.60
CA VAL A 91 -5.06 -0.36 -2.82
C VAL A 91 -4.00 -1.45 -2.76
N LYS A 92 -4.39 -2.70 -3.05
CA LYS A 92 -3.51 -3.87 -2.98
C LYS A 92 -3.71 -4.77 -4.19
N LEU A 93 -2.60 -5.27 -4.75
CA LEU A 93 -2.62 -6.48 -5.57
C LEU A 93 -2.37 -7.68 -4.66
N LEU A 94 -3.10 -8.77 -4.85
CA LEU A 94 -3.02 -9.96 -4.02
C LEU A 94 -2.85 -11.22 -4.87
N ASP A 95 -1.89 -12.05 -4.49
CA ASP A 95 -1.71 -13.42 -4.97
C ASP A 95 -1.91 -14.40 -3.81
N ALA A 96 -3.15 -14.85 -3.63
CA ALA A 96 -3.48 -15.83 -2.60
C ALA A 96 -3.05 -17.24 -3.05
N GLY A 97 -1.80 -17.62 -2.74
CA GLY A 97 -1.23 -18.93 -3.04
C GLY A 97 -1.78 -20.08 -2.20
N GLN A 98 -2.69 -19.79 -1.28
CA GLN A 98 -3.43 -20.73 -0.45
C GLN A 98 -4.81 -20.18 -0.11
N ARG A 99 -5.70 -21.03 0.42
CA ARG A 99 -6.97 -20.58 0.98
C ARG A 99 -6.73 -19.71 2.22
N LEU A 100 -7.29 -18.51 2.21
CA LEU A 100 -7.22 -17.59 3.35
C LEU A 100 -8.33 -17.88 4.37
N PRO A 101 -8.10 -17.56 5.66
CA PRO A 101 -9.15 -17.62 6.68
C PRO A 101 -10.34 -16.73 6.30
N VAL A 102 -11.53 -17.12 6.73
CA VAL A 102 -12.69 -16.22 6.71
C VAL A 102 -12.41 -15.08 7.68
N HIS A 103 -12.62 -13.85 7.22
CA HIS A 103 -12.52 -12.64 8.03
C HIS A 103 -13.77 -11.78 7.88
N ALA A 104 -13.96 -10.85 8.80
CA ALA A 104 -14.96 -9.80 8.72
C ALA A 104 -14.31 -8.47 9.10
N HIS A 105 -14.77 -7.39 8.50
CA HIS A 105 -14.41 -6.04 8.90
C HIS A 105 -15.50 -5.49 9.81
N PRO A 106 -15.15 -4.83 10.93
CA PRO A 106 -16.13 -4.19 11.78
C PRO A 106 -16.84 -3.06 11.01
N HIS A 107 -18.09 -2.78 11.38
CA HIS A 107 -18.69 -1.50 11.04
C HIS A 107 -18.02 -0.39 11.86
N VAL A 108 -18.14 0.85 11.40
CA VAL A 108 -17.58 2.03 12.08
C VAL A 108 -18.54 2.65 13.11
N ASP A 109 -19.66 1.98 13.41
CA ASP A 109 -20.65 2.39 14.42
C ASP A 109 -20.52 1.55 15.69
#